data_AF-A0A928ZLY9-F1
#
_entry.id   AF-A0A928ZLY9-F1
#
_cell.length_a   1.000
_cell.length_b   1.000
_cell.length_c   1.000
_cell.angle_alpha   90.00
_cell.angle_beta   90.00
_cell.angle_gamma   90.00
#
_symmetry.space_group_name_H-M   'P 1'
#
loop_
_entity.id
_entity.type
_entity.pdbx_description
1 polymer ?
#
loop_
_entity_poly.entity_id
_entity_poly.type
_entity_poly.pdbx_seq_one_letter_code
_entity_poly.pdbx_strand_id
1 'polypeptide(L)'
;MPKSKQPTGPLEGEALVKETCRRIRAAKGLWDAHRNAACRHEREKALALYHQLTKAQKDKIPQQLRIWLRYRSEKYFGTHQTAPGQNKRSGKGVSKGASKRSGKSADKKRKGQNPL
;
A
#
# COMPACT_ATOMS: atom_id res chain seq x y z
N MET A 1 16.16 -2.43 23.14
CA MET A 1 16.30 -3.08 21.82
C MET A 1 16.87 -2.07 20.83
N PRO A 2 17.97 -2.37 20.13
CA PRO A 2 18.64 -1.37 19.29
C PRO A 2 17.77 -0.99 18.10
N LYS A 3 17.54 0.31 17.92
CA LYS A 3 16.81 0.89 16.77
C LYS A 3 17.65 0.65 15.51
N SER A 4 17.15 -0.19 14.60
CA SER A 4 17.81 -0.48 13.33
C SER A 4 17.99 0.81 12.51
N LYS A 5 19.25 1.15 12.20
CA LYS A 5 19.61 2.25 11.29
C LYS A 5 18.97 1.96 9.92
N GLN A 6 18.08 2.84 9.47
CA GLN A 6 17.55 2.75 8.12
C GLN A 6 18.70 3.07 7.15
N PRO A 7 18.97 2.23 6.13
CA PRO A 7 19.99 2.53 5.15
C PRO A 7 19.57 3.77 4.36
N THR A 8 20.41 4.81 4.40
CA THR A 8 20.20 6.09 3.71
C THR A 8 20.75 6.11 2.28
N GLY A 9 21.21 4.96 1.76
CA GLY A 9 21.76 4.81 0.42
C GLY A 9 20.89 3.97 -0.53
N PRO A 10 21.20 3.96 -1.84
CA PRO A 10 20.55 3.08 -2.81
C PRO A 10 20.61 1.62 -2.34
N LEU A 11 19.47 0.92 -2.37
CA LEU A 11 19.43 -0.49 -2.01
C LEU A 11 20.01 -1.31 -3.16
N GLU A 12 21.18 -1.90 -2.92
CA GLU A 12 21.89 -2.67 -3.94
C GLU A 12 22.09 -4.12 -3.51
N GLY A 13 22.33 -4.99 -4.50
CA GLY A 13 22.72 -6.37 -4.26
C GLY A 13 21.74 -7.14 -3.39
N GLU A 14 22.23 -7.66 -2.27
CA GLU A 14 21.45 -8.43 -1.31
C GLU A 14 20.44 -7.59 -0.53
N ALA A 15 20.73 -6.31 -0.28
CA ALA A 15 19.82 -5.41 0.40
C ALA A 15 18.54 -5.19 -0.42
N LEU A 16 18.67 -5.10 -1.74
CA LEU A 16 17.54 -5.00 -2.67
C LEU A 16 16.68 -6.28 -2.66
N VAL A 17 17.30 -7.46 -2.61
CA VAL A 17 16.59 -8.75 -2.50
C VAL A 17 15.81 -8.83 -1.17
N LYS A 18 16.46 -8.46 -0.06
CA LYS A 18 15.86 -8.45 1.28
C LYS A 18 14.67 -7.49 1.35
N GLU A 19 14.83 -6.29 0.81
CA GLU A 19 13.74 -5.31 0.77
C GLU A 19 12.60 -5.78 -0.14
N THR A 20 12.90 -6.36 -1.31
CA THR A 20 11.88 -6.93 -2.20
C THR A 20 11.08 -8.01 -1.46
N CYS A 21 11.74 -8.94 -0.78
CA CYS A 21 11.08 -9.96 0.05
C CYS A 21 10.20 -9.32 1.14
N ARG A 22 10.71 -8.29 1.83
CA ARG A 22 9.98 -7.58 2.88
C ARG A 22 8.70 -6.95 2.33
N ARG A 23 8.77 -6.27 1.19
CA ARG A 23 7.60 -5.64 0.53
C ARG A 23 6.58 -6.66 0.08
N ILE A 24 7.00 -7.79 -0.49
CA ILE A 24 6.05 -8.85 -0.88
C ILE A 24 5.33 -9.41 0.35
N ARG A 25 6.05 -9.65 1.47
CA ARG A 25 5.40 -10.10 2.72
C ARG A 25 4.44 -9.06 3.29
N ALA A 26 4.80 -7.78 3.25
CA ALA A 26 3.93 -6.69 3.69
C ALA A 26 2.65 -6.64 2.83
N ALA A 27 2.77 -6.72 1.51
CA ALA A 27 1.64 -6.78 0.60
C ALA A 27 0.75 -8.00 0.88
N LYS A 28 1.35 -9.19 1.06
CA LYS A 28 0.59 -10.40 1.41
C LYS A 28 -0.15 -10.25 2.73
N GLY A 29 0.49 -9.70 3.76
CA GLY A 29 -0.16 -9.47 5.06
C GLY A 29 -1.32 -8.47 4.96
N LEU A 30 -1.20 -7.43 4.12
CA LEU A 30 -2.29 -6.49 3.85
C LEU A 30 -3.44 -7.14 3.08
N TRP A 31 -3.13 -8.06 2.17
CA TRP A 31 -4.13 -8.86 1.47
C TRP A 31 -4.87 -9.81 2.42
N ASP A 32 -4.13 -10.54 3.28
CA ASP A 32 -4.72 -11.41 4.31
C ASP A 32 -5.62 -10.58 5.26
N ALA A 33 -5.23 -9.33 5.56
CA ALA A 33 -6.02 -8.37 6.35
C ALA A 33 -7.11 -7.62 5.56
N HIS A 34 -7.36 -7.97 4.29
CA HIS A 34 -8.36 -7.34 3.41
C HIS A 34 -8.18 -5.81 3.20
N ARG A 35 -6.98 -5.28 3.45
CA ARG A 35 -6.64 -3.86 3.26
C ARG A 35 -6.18 -3.61 1.82
N ASN A 36 -7.10 -3.80 0.87
CA ASN A 36 -6.80 -3.85 -0.57
C ASN A 36 -6.15 -2.59 -1.13
N ALA A 37 -6.56 -1.40 -0.68
CA ALA A 37 -5.94 -0.15 -1.12
C ALA A 37 -4.44 -0.09 -0.75
N ALA A 38 -4.10 -0.37 0.51
CA ALA A 38 -2.72 -0.42 0.97
C ALA A 38 -1.93 -1.57 0.30
N CYS A 39 -2.58 -2.72 0.08
CA CYS A 39 -1.98 -3.85 -0.63
C CYS A 39 -1.54 -3.48 -2.05
N ARG A 40 -2.35 -2.71 -2.80
CA ARG A 40 -1.96 -2.23 -4.14
C ARG A 40 -0.67 -1.40 -4.09
N HIS A 41 -0.59 -0.45 -3.16
CA HIS A 41 0.59 0.39 -3.03
C HIS A 41 1.85 -0.40 -2.66
N GLU A 42 1.75 -1.36 -1.73
CA GLU A 42 2.91 -2.19 -1.40
C GLU A 42 3.29 -3.16 -2.52
N ARG A 43 2.31 -3.66 -3.27
CA ARG A 43 2.53 -4.47 -4.47
C ARG A 43 3.28 -3.68 -5.55
N GLU A 44 2.85 -2.46 -5.86
CA GLU A 44 3.50 -1.60 -6.85
C GLU A 44 4.96 -1.35 -6.49
N LYS A 45 5.24 -1.03 -5.22
CA LYS A 45 6.62 -0.87 -4.72
C LYS A 45 7.42 -2.17 -4.81
N ALA A 46 6.80 -3.31 -4.50
CA ALA A 46 7.44 -4.62 -4.62
C ALA A 46 7.79 -4.95 -6.08
N LEU A 47 6.88 -4.65 -7.03
CA LEU A 47 7.12 -4.83 -8.46
C LEU A 47 8.25 -3.93 -8.95
N ALA A 48 8.26 -2.65 -8.57
CA ALA A 48 9.31 -1.71 -8.95
C ALA A 48 10.71 -2.24 -8.55
N LEU A 49 10.86 -2.72 -7.32
CA LEU A 49 12.11 -3.33 -6.85
C LEU A 49 12.41 -4.66 -7.56
N TYR A 50 11.39 -5.49 -7.78
CA TYR A 50 11.55 -6.77 -8.48
C TYR A 50 12.04 -6.61 -9.92
N HIS A 51 11.62 -5.56 -10.62
CA HIS A 51 12.09 -5.27 -11.98
C HIS A 51 13.56 -4.85 -12.03
N GLN A 52 14.09 -4.25 -10.96
CA GLN A 52 15.50 -3.88 -10.83
C GLN A 52 16.41 -5.10 -10.55
N LEU A 53 15.85 -6.21 -10.04
CA LEU A 53 16.64 -7.40 -9.71
C LEU A 53 17.12 -8.16 -10.96
N THR A 54 18.37 -8.60 -10.91
CA THR A 54 18.94 -9.54 -11.89
C THR A 54 18.34 -10.94 -11.73
N LYS A 55 18.52 -11.81 -12.73
CA LYS A 55 18.01 -13.20 -12.68
C LYS A 55 18.55 -13.97 -11.46
N ALA A 56 19.86 -13.89 -11.22
CA ALA A 56 20.50 -14.53 -10.07
C ALA A 56 19.96 -14.01 -8.72
N GLN A 57 19.61 -12.73 -8.63
CA GLN A 57 19.01 -12.17 -7.43
C GLN A 57 17.55 -12.60 -7.24
N LYS A 58 16.78 -12.72 -8.33
CA LYS A 58 15.40 -13.23 -8.30
C LYS A 58 15.34 -14.67 -7.80
N ASP A 59 16.35 -15.48 -8.08
CA ASP A 59 16.42 -16.87 -7.61
C ASP A 59 16.65 -16.98 -6.09
N LYS A 60 17.21 -15.93 -5.47
CA LYS A 60 17.29 -15.83 -4.00
C LYS A 60 15.93 -15.53 -3.35
N ILE A 61 14.91 -15.11 -4.10
CA ILE A 61 13.56 -14.87 -3.57
C ILE A 61 12.81 -16.21 -3.48
N PRO A 62 12.22 -16.54 -2.31
CA PRO A 62 11.41 -17.73 -2.16
C PRO A 62 10.34 -17.85 -3.26
N GLN A 63 10.24 -19.03 -3.87
CA GLN A 63 9.33 -19.29 -4.99
C GLN A 63 7.88 -18.89 -4.68
N GLN A 64 7.42 -19.12 -3.45
CA GLN A 64 6.07 -18.78 -3.02
C GLN A 64 5.78 -17.28 -3.13
N LEU A 65 6.75 -16.42 -2.81
CA LEU A 65 6.63 -14.97 -2.90
C LEU A 65 6.64 -14.51 -4.36
N ARG A 66 7.47 -15.14 -5.22
CA ARG A 66 7.50 -14.87 -6.66
C ARG A 66 6.16 -15.21 -7.32
N ILE A 67 5.61 -16.38 -7.00
CA ILE A 67 4.31 -16.83 -7.54
C ILE A 67 3.19 -15.89 -7.08
N TRP A 68 3.19 -15.51 -5.80
CA TRP A 68 2.20 -14.58 -5.29
C TRP A 68 2.28 -13.22 -5.99
N LEU A 69 3.49 -12.65 -6.10
CA LEU A 69 3.69 -11.35 -6.73
C LEU A 69 3.31 -11.38 -8.22
N ARG A 70 3.70 -12.40 -8.98
CA ARG A 70 3.47 -12.43 -10.43
C ARG A 70 2.07 -12.86 -10.82
N TYR A 71 1.49 -13.84 -10.13
CA TYR A 71 0.23 -14.46 -10.55
C TYR A 71 -0.93 -14.04 -9.65
N ARG A 72 -0.82 -14.25 -8.33
CA ARG A 72 -1.94 -14.01 -7.42
C ARG A 72 -2.27 -12.52 -7.35
N SER A 73 -1.26 -11.67 -7.20
CA SER A 73 -1.47 -10.23 -7.08
C SER A 73 -1.96 -9.60 -8.40
N GLU A 74 -1.51 -10.10 -9.57
CA GLU A 74 -2.02 -9.65 -10.87
C GLU A 74 -3.51 -9.98 -11.05
N LYS A 75 -3.95 -11.17 -10.60
CA LYS A 75 -5.37 -11.55 -10.68
C LYS A 75 -6.31 -10.59 -9.93
N TYR A 76 -5.87 -10.05 -8.79
CA TYR A 76 -6.71 -9.20 -7.95
C TYR A 76 -6.46 -7.70 -8.12
N PHE A 77 -5.26 -7.31 -8.56
CA PHE A 77 -4.81 -5.93 -8.62
C PHE A 77 -4.28 -5.52 -10.01
N GLY A 78 -4.38 -6.40 -11.00
CA GLY A 78 -4.01 -6.09 -12.39
C GLY A 78 -4.94 -5.05 -13.01
N THR A 79 -4.48 -4.47 -14.11
CA THR A 79 -5.20 -3.43 -14.86
C THR A 79 -6.49 -3.93 -15.52
N HIS A 80 -6.72 -5.24 -15.54
CA HIS A 80 -7.90 -5.89 -16.11
C HIS A 80 -9.20 -5.73 -15.32
N GLN A 81 -9.22 -5.00 -14.20
CA GLN A 81 -10.49 -4.51 -13.65
C GLN A 81 -10.91 -3.26 -14.41
N THR A 82 -11.81 -3.44 -15.38
CA THR A 82 -12.68 -2.36 -15.85
C THR A 82 -13.36 -1.75 -14.64
N ALA A 83 -13.04 -0.49 -14.33
CA ALA A 83 -13.76 0.26 -13.32
C ALA A 83 -15.25 0.31 -13.73
N PRO A 84 -16.21 -0.12 -12.90
CA PRO A 84 -17.59 0.22 -13.13
C PRO A 84 -17.74 1.72 -12.89
N GLY A 85 -17.87 2.48 -13.97
CA GLY A 85 -18.30 3.88 -13.93
C GLY A 85 -17.22 4.87 -13.51
N GLN A 86 -16.68 5.58 -14.50
CA GLN A 86 -16.12 6.91 -14.29
C GLN A 86 -17.25 7.83 -13.79
N ASN A 87 -17.40 8.03 -12.47
CA ASN A 87 -17.96 9.28 -12.00
C ASN A 87 -16.82 10.24 -11.71
N LYS A 88 -16.57 11.13 -12.67
CA LYS A 88 -15.59 12.21 -12.53
C LYS A 88 -15.94 13.06 -11.31
N ARG A 89 -15.30 12.82 -10.17
CA ARG A 89 -15.04 13.87 -9.19
C ARG A 89 -13.57 14.22 -9.26
N SER A 90 -13.30 15.17 -10.14
CA SER A 90 -12.09 15.98 -10.19
C SER A 90 -11.81 16.57 -8.80
N GLY A 91 -10.91 15.93 -8.06
CA GLY A 91 -10.30 16.48 -6.85
C GLY A 91 -8.84 16.82 -7.12
N LYS A 92 -8.60 17.95 -7.78
CA LYS A 92 -7.27 18.55 -7.92
C LYS A 92 -6.82 19.02 -6.54
N GLY A 93 -5.92 18.27 -5.90
CA GLY A 93 -5.34 18.60 -4.60
C GLY A 93 -3.84 18.83 -4.69
N VAL A 94 -3.43 19.88 -5.41
CA VAL A 94 -2.09 20.47 -5.24
C VAL A 94 -2.15 21.40 -4.02
N SER A 95 -1.12 21.27 -3.20
CA SER A 95 -0.79 21.99 -1.98
C SER A 95 -0.96 23.52 -2.04
N LYS A 96 -1.40 24.12 -0.93
CA LYS A 96 -0.66 25.14 -0.14
C LYS A 96 -1.58 25.86 0.87
N GLY A 97 -1.12 25.95 2.12
CA GLY A 97 -1.06 27.22 2.83
C GLY A 97 -2.25 27.65 3.72
N ALA A 98 -1.88 27.94 4.97
CA ALA A 98 -2.42 29.00 5.83
C ALA A 98 -3.77 28.80 6.56
N SER A 99 -3.64 28.46 7.85
CA SER A 99 -4.08 29.29 8.99
C SER A 99 -5.45 29.99 8.88
N LYS A 100 -6.41 29.57 9.71
CA LYS A 100 -6.97 30.41 10.79
C LYS A 100 -7.95 29.63 11.69
N ARG A 101 -7.99 30.12 12.93
CA ARG A 101 -8.62 29.62 14.15
C ARG A 101 -10.15 29.68 14.13
N SER A 102 -10.71 29.02 15.16
CA SER A 102 -12.02 29.26 15.81
C SER A 102 -13.25 28.77 15.04
N GLY A 103 -14.31 28.23 15.64
CA GLY A 103 -14.68 28.13 17.03
C GLY A 103 -15.80 27.10 17.21
N LYS A 104 -15.85 26.60 18.43
CA LYS A 104 -16.81 25.70 19.05
C LYS A 104 -18.25 26.22 18.92
N SER A 105 -19.20 25.40 18.48
CA SER A 105 -20.51 25.34 19.15
C SER A 105 -21.25 24.04 18.83
N ALA A 106 -21.56 23.32 19.90
CA ALA A 106 -22.35 22.11 19.90
C ALA A 106 -23.83 22.50 19.93
N ASP A 107 -24.60 22.11 18.91
CA ASP A 107 -26.05 22.16 18.99
C ASP A 107 -26.57 20.82 19.50
N LYS A 108 -26.98 20.85 20.76
CA LYS A 108 -27.55 19.76 21.53
C LYS A 108 -29.05 19.79 21.32
N LYS A 109 -29.61 18.88 20.52
CA LYS A 109 -31.05 18.62 20.52
C LYS A 109 -31.38 17.16 20.84
N ARG A 110 -32.12 17.03 21.94
CA ARG A 110 -32.55 15.82 22.65
C ARG A 110 -33.80 15.20 22.02
N LYS A 111 -34.07 13.96 22.47
CA LYS A 111 -35.33 13.17 22.44
C LYS A 111 -35.60 12.45 21.12
N GLY A 112 -36.06 11.19 21.08
CA GLY A 112 -36.58 10.30 22.11
C GLY A 112 -36.52 8.85 21.60
N GLN A 113 -36.33 7.90 22.51
CA GLN A 113 -37.34 6.92 22.95
C GLN A 113 -37.31 5.62 22.13
N ASN A 114 -36.91 4.57 22.84
CA ASN A 114 -36.78 3.17 22.44
C ASN A 114 -38.12 2.47 22.65
N PRO A 115 -38.57 1.58 21.76
CA PRO A 115 -39.48 0.53 22.14
C PRO A 115 -38.77 -0.84 22.16
N LEU A 116 -38.87 -1.44 23.35
CA LEU A 116 -38.83 -2.85 23.78
C LEU A 116 -38.36 -3.92 22.78
#